data_AF-A0A1S7R6V2-F1
#
_entry.id   AF-A0A1S7R6V2-F1
#
_cell.length_a   1.000
_cell.length_b   1.000
_cell.length_c   1.000
_cell.angle_alpha   90.00
_cell.angle_beta   90.00
_cell.angle_gamma   90.00
#
_symmetry.space_group_name_H-M   'P 1'
#
loop_
_entity.id
_entity.type
_entity.pdbx_description
1 polymer ?
#
loop_
_entity_poly.entity_id
_entity_poly.type
_entity_poly.pdbx_seq_one_letter_code
_entity_poly.pdbx_strand_id
1 'polypeptide(L)'
;MTFWPDDGKDIRTRPAGRSKAAKAAMLTFQELGHWYARGNLTIETTIPVGYGYGSSTADVVAAIRAAASAVGAELRRSAICRLAVTAETASDAIVFGEQAVLFAHREGTVLEYFPGEYPPVHVVGFVSRDDAPIDTLTFAPARYDGSEIESFRVLRGLARHAIRKQDARLLGHVATVSARINQRHLPKQHFDDLFRISHAVGACGVQVAHSGNLMGVLIDAKEPDAVVRAGAAATAARDCGFTDIVRFSLNVDGAPLWG
;
A
#
# COMPACT_ATOMS: atom_id res chain seq x y z
N MET A 1 0.74 -10.68 15.09
CA MET A 1 -0.64 -11.23 15.06
C MET A 1 -0.57 -12.69 15.42
N THR A 2 -1.46 -13.15 16.29
CA THR A 2 -1.43 -14.52 16.83
C THR A 2 -2.84 -15.09 16.89
N PHE A 3 -2.99 -16.36 16.54
CA PHE A 3 -4.25 -17.08 16.65
C PHE A 3 -4.23 -18.01 17.87
N TRP A 4 -5.29 -17.95 18.66
CA TRP A 4 -5.48 -18.75 19.86
C TRP A 4 -6.76 -19.58 19.70
N PRO A 5 -6.66 -20.91 19.55
CA PRO A 5 -7.83 -21.77 19.53
C PRO A 5 -8.65 -21.62 20.83
N ASP A 6 -9.98 -21.60 20.72
CA ASP A 6 -10.87 -21.61 21.88
C ASP A 6 -12.21 -22.29 21.57
N ASP A 7 -13.00 -22.56 22.62
CA ASP A 7 -14.31 -23.22 22.53
C ASP A 7 -15.46 -22.29 22.11
N GLY A 8 -15.15 -21.08 21.63
CA GLY A 8 -16.17 -20.17 21.14
C GLY A 8 -16.76 -20.62 19.80
N LYS A 9 -17.77 -19.90 19.30
CA LYS A 9 -18.54 -20.34 18.12
C LYS A 9 -17.82 -20.11 16.79
N ASP A 10 -17.14 -18.97 16.65
CA ASP A 10 -16.52 -18.50 15.41
C ASP A 10 -15.09 -17.98 15.64
N ILE A 11 -14.37 -17.66 14.56
CA ILE A 11 -13.11 -16.91 14.64
C ILE A 11 -13.43 -15.44 14.95
N ARG A 12 -12.97 -14.97 16.11
CA ARG A 12 -13.17 -13.60 16.60
C ARG A 12 -11.86 -12.83 16.55
N THR A 13 -11.92 -11.51 16.51
CA THR A 13 -10.72 -10.67 16.52
C THR A 13 -10.60 -9.85 17.80
N ARG A 14 -9.36 -9.56 18.20
CA ARG A 14 -9.01 -8.56 19.20
C ARG A 14 -8.00 -7.59 18.59
N PRO A 15 -8.33 -6.31 18.40
CA PRO A 15 -9.63 -5.67 18.69
C PRO A 15 -10.78 -6.23 17.84
N ALA A 16 -12.01 -6.07 18.33
CA ALA A 16 -13.22 -6.49 17.63
C ALA A 16 -13.42 -5.66 16.34
N GLY A 17 -14.33 -6.14 15.45
CA GLY A 17 -14.70 -5.43 14.23
C GLY A 17 -13.77 -5.65 13.02
N ARG A 18 -12.79 -6.56 13.12
CA ARG A 18 -11.83 -6.85 12.05
C ARG A 18 -12.34 -8.02 11.19
N SER A 19 -13.52 -7.83 10.62
CA SER A 19 -14.27 -8.88 9.90
C SER A 19 -13.49 -9.49 8.73
N LYS A 20 -12.75 -8.66 7.97
CA LYS A 20 -11.89 -9.12 6.86
C LYS A 20 -10.78 -10.06 7.33
N ALA A 21 -10.11 -9.72 8.44
CA ALA A 21 -9.05 -10.55 9.01
C ALA A 21 -9.61 -11.88 9.56
N ALA A 22 -10.75 -11.85 10.27
CA ALA A 22 -11.43 -13.06 10.71
C ALA A 22 -11.84 -13.96 9.53
N LYS A 23 -12.42 -13.38 8.48
CA LYS A 23 -12.79 -14.09 7.25
C LYS A 23 -11.56 -14.71 6.56
N ALA A 24 -10.45 -13.98 6.49
CA ALA A 24 -9.20 -14.48 5.91
C ALA A 24 -8.62 -15.67 6.69
N ALA A 25 -8.63 -15.61 8.02
CA ALA A 25 -8.22 -16.73 8.88
C ALA A 25 -9.14 -17.95 8.68
N MET A 26 -10.46 -17.74 8.65
CA MET A 26 -11.44 -18.80 8.38
C MET A 26 -11.20 -19.49 7.04
N LEU A 27 -11.06 -18.70 5.95
CA LEU A 27 -10.78 -19.24 4.62
C LEU A 27 -9.46 -20.02 4.59
N THR A 28 -8.44 -19.56 5.33
CA THR A 28 -7.17 -20.27 5.44
C THR A 28 -7.32 -21.63 6.12
N PHE A 29 -8.05 -21.71 7.22
CA PHE A 29 -8.32 -23.00 7.87
C PHE A 29 -9.10 -23.94 6.96
N GLN A 30 -10.10 -23.45 6.24
CA GLN A 30 -10.87 -24.23 5.27
C GLN A 30 -10.00 -24.78 4.14
N GLU A 31 -9.14 -23.95 3.54
CA GLU A 31 -8.16 -24.34 2.52
C GLU A 31 -7.24 -25.46 3.02
N LEU A 32 -6.85 -25.41 4.30
CA LEU A 32 -5.97 -26.39 4.95
C LEU A 32 -6.74 -27.60 5.53
N GLY A 33 -8.05 -27.71 5.33
CA GLY A 33 -8.87 -28.84 5.77
C GLY A 33 -9.41 -28.76 7.21
N HIS A 34 -9.20 -27.64 7.91
CA HIS A 34 -9.64 -27.40 9.29
C HIS A 34 -10.96 -26.62 9.36
N TRP A 35 -12.03 -27.16 8.75
CA TRP A 35 -13.34 -26.50 8.58
C TRP A 35 -14.02 -26.03 9.86
N TYR A 36 -13.69 -26.64 11.00
CA TYR A 36 -14.28 -26.35 12.30
C TYR A 36 -13.37 -25.52 13.21
N ALA A 37 -12.32 -24.90 12.68
CA ALA A 37 -11.43 -24.06 13.47
C ALA A 37 -12.18 -22.86 14.08
N ARG A 38 -11.96 -22.63 15.37
CA ARG A 38 -12.58 -21.55 16.17
C ARG A 38 -11.52 -20.98 17.10
N GLY A 39 -11.64 -19.71 17.44
CA GLY A 39 -10.63 -19.08 18.28
C GLY A 39 -10.62 -17.57 18.22
N ASN A 40 -9.54 -17.01 18.77
CA ASN A 40 -9.30 -15.58 18.84
C ASN A 40 -8.05 -15.19 18.06
N LEU A 41 -8.20 -14.24 17.15
CA LEU A 41 -7.13 -13.63 16.39
C LEU A 41 -6.75 -12.29 17.04
N THR A 42 -5.60 -12.28 17.72
CA THR A 42 -5.04 -11.07 18.33
C THR A 42 -4.23 -10.29 17.31
N ILE A 43 -4.67 -9.06 17.02
CA ILE A 43 -4.08 -8.11 16.08
C ILE A 43 -3.41 -7.00 16.87
N GLU A 44 -2.08 -7.01 16.82
CA GLU A 44 -1.24 -5.93 17.32
C GLU A 44 -0.64 -5.25 16.11
N THR A 45 -1.05 -4.01 15.84
CA THR A 45 -0.63 -3.23 14.67
C THR A 45 -0.36 -1.80 15.07
N THR A 46 0.73 -1.24 14.56
CA THR A 46 1.06 0.18 14.66
C THR A 46 0.60 0.96 13.41
N ILE A 47 0.02 0.27 12.42
CA ILE A 47 -0.44 0.89 11.17
C ILE A 47 -1.82 1.52 11.41
N PRO A 48 -1.98 2.84 11.23
CA PRO A 48 -3.26 3.53 11.37
C PRO A 48 -4.33 2.95 10.42
N VAL A 49 -5.54 2.75 10.93
CA VAL A 49 -6.67 2.18 10.18
C VAL A 49 -7.35 3.25 9.33
N GLY A 50 -7.76 2.90 8.10
CA GLY A 50 -8.65 3.75 7.30
C GLY A 50 -7.97 4.83 6.45
N TYR A 51 -6.64 4.93 6.51
CA TYR A 51 -5.86 5.98 5.83
C TYR A 51 -5.22 5.54 4.51
N GLY A 52 -5.66 4.43 3.90
CA GLY A 52 -5.14 4.00 2.59
C GLY A 52 -3.69 3.48 2.57
N TYR A 53 -3.08 3.19 3.72
CA TYR A 53 -1.73 2.58 3.83
C TYR A 53 -1.67 1.07 3.51
N GLY A 54 -2.72 0.49 2.92
CA GLY A 54 -2.85 -0.97 2.82
C GLY A 54 -2.99 -1.69 4.18
N SER A 55 -3.37 -0.96 5.24
CA SER A 55 -3.57 -1.50 6.60
C SER A 55 -4.53 -2.70 6.63
N SER A 56 -5.60 -2.65 5.83
CA SER A 56 -6.56 -3.76 5.67
C SER A 56 -5.89 -5.00 5.08
N THR A 57 -5.13 -4.84 3.99
CA THR A 57 -4.34 -5.92 3.38
C THR A 57 -3.33 -6.48 4.36
N ALA A 58 -2.65 -5.64 5.13
CA ALA A 58 -1.67 -6.06 6.13
C ALA A 58 -2.31 -6.95 7.21
N ASP A 59 -3.45 -6.54 7.76
CA ASP A 59 -4.22 -7.34 8.72
C ASP A 59 -4.67 -8.68 8.09
N VAL A 60 -5.15 -8.67 6.84
CA VAL A 60 -5.59 -9.87 6.11
C VAL A 60 -4.43 -10.85 5.86
N VAL A 61 -3.29 -10.37 5.36
CA VAL A 61 -2.11 -11.21 5.10
C VAL A 61 -1.53 -11.75 6.41
N ALA A 62 -1.49 -10.94 7.47
CA ALA A 62 -1.07 -11.40 8.78
C ALA A 62 -2.01 -12.48 9.32
N ALA A 63 -3.32 -12.36 9.08
CA ALA A 63 -4.32 -13.34 9.54
C ALA A 63 -4.16 -14.69 8.84
N ILE A 64 -3.92 -14.66 7.53
CA ILE A 64 -3.64 -15.85 6.74
C ILE A 64 -2.38 -16.55 7.26
N ARG A 65 -1.30 -15.79 7.48
CA ARG A 65 -0.04 -16.34 8.02
C ARG A 65 -0.22 -16.91 9.42
N ALA A 66 -0.95 -16.22 10.30
CA ALA A 66 -1.21 -16.68 11.67
C ALA A 66 -2.05 -17.95 11.71
N ALA A 67 -3.10 -18.05 10.87
CA ALA A 67 -3.93 -19.25 10.77
C ALA A 67 -3.15 -20.45 10.23
N ALA A 68 -2.34 -20.26 9.17
CA ALA A 68 -1.48 -21.31 8.64
C ALA A 68 -0.45 -21.79 9.68
N SER A 69 0.20 -20.85 10.37
CA SER A 69 1.18 -21.15 11.43
C SER A 69 0.55 -21.92 12.59
N ALA A 70 -0.69 -21.62 12.98
CA ALA A 70 -1.39 -22.31 14.07
C ALA A 70 -1.62 -23.82 13.82
N VAL A 71 -1.56 -24.27 12.56
CA VAL A 71 -1.65 -25.69 12.18
C VAL A 71 -0.33 -26.22 11.62
N GLY A 72 0.78 -25.51 11.81
CA GLY A 72 2.11 -25.92 11.35
C GLY A 72 2.27 -25.92 9.83
N ALA A 73 1.49 -25.12 9.10
CA ALA A 73 1.54 -25.02 7.65
C ALA A 73 2.21 -23.73 7.18
N GLU A 74 2.89 -23.81 6.03
CA GLU A 74 3.37 -22.64 5.29
C GLU A 74 2.65 -22.52 3.95
N LEU A 75 2.18 -21.31 3.64
CA LEU A 75 1.49 -21.03 2.39
C LEU A 75 2.41 -20.33 1.38
N ARG A 76 2.29 -20.74 0.12
CA ARG A 76 2.92 -20.03 -1.00
C ARG A 76 2.31 -18.62 -1.13
N ARG A 77 3.12 -17.66 -1.59
CA ARG A 77 2.68 -16.26 -1.82
C ARG A 77 1.40 -16.17 -2.66
N SER A 78 1.28 -17.00 -3.70
CA SER A 78 0.09 -17.03 -4.56
C SER A 78 -1.18 -17.49 -3.84
N ALA A 79 -1.07 -18.44 -2.90
CA ALA A 79 -2.20 -18.86 -2.07
C ALA A 79 -2.62 -17.74 -1.11
N ILE A 80 -1.64 -17.05 -0.49
CA ILE A 80 -1.90 -15.90 0.36
C ILE A 80 -2.63 -14.79 -0.42
N CYS A 81 -2.16 -14.43 -1.61
CA CYS A 81 -2.81 -13.41 -2.44
C CYS A 81 -4.23 -13.81 -2.84
N ARG A 82 -4.45 -15.07 -3.25
CA ARG A 82 -5.80 -15.58 -3.57
C ARG A 82 -6.73 -15.52 -2.37
N LEU A 83 -6.28 -15.97 -1.19
CA LEU A 83 -7.06 -15.93 0.04
C LEU A 83 -7.40 -14.50 0.46
N ALA A 84 -6.44 -13.57 0.31
CA ALA A 84 -6.64 -12.16 0.61
C ALA A 84 -7.71 -11.54 -0.30
N VAL A 85 -7.62 -11.75 -1.61
CA VAL A 85 -8.65 -11.32 -2.57
C VAL A 85 -10.02 -11.92 -2.25
N THR A 86 -10.10 -13.21 -1.92
CA THR A 86 -11.37 -13.84 -1.53
C THR A 86 -11.93 -13.24 -0.22
N ALA A 87 -11.06 -12.84 0.71
CA ALA A 87 -11.45 -12.25 1.97
C ALA A 87 -11.98 -10.82 1.80
N GLU A 88 -11.29 -9.97 1.04
CA GLU A 88 -11.59 -8.53 1.00
C GLU A 88 -11.72 -7.90 -0.40
N THR A 89 -11.85 -8.71 -1.45
CA THR A 89 -12.02 -8.33 -2.87
C THR A 89 -10.76 -7.83 -3.58
N ALA A 90 -9.76 -7.40 -2.82
CA ALA A 90 -8.49 -6.90 -3.32
C ALA A 90 -7.34 -7.29 -2.40
N SER A 91 -6.10 -7.17 -2.87
CA SER A 91 -4.90 -7.30 -2.07
C SER A 91 -3.83 -6.37 -2.61
N ASP A 92 -3.06 -5.75 -1.73
CA ASP A 92 -1.79 -5.13 -2.11
C ASP A 92 -0.69 -6.18 -2.26
N ALA A 93 0.41 -5.78 -2.90
CA ALA A 93 1.58 -6.63 -3.16
C ALA A 93 2.51 -6.82 -1.93
N ILE A 94 2.03 -6.53 -0.71
CA ILE A 94 2.85 -6.58 0.51
C ILE A 94 3.48 -7.96 0.80
N VAL A 95 2.91 -9.02 0.22
CA VAL A 95 3.41 -10.40 0.34
C VAL A 95 4.79 -10.57 -0.31
N PHE A 96 5.17 -9.67 -1.23
CA PHE A 96 6.42 -9.74 -2.00
C PHE A 96 7.61 -9.01 -1.34
N GLY A 97 7.38 -8.27 -0.25
CA GLY A 97 8.46 -7.56 0.45
C GLY A 97 9.14 -6.51 -0.44
N GLU A 98 10.47 -6.53 -0.49
CA GLU A 98 11.30 -5.58 -1.24
C GLU A 98 11.28 -5.79 -2.76
N GLN A 99 10.81 -6.97 -3.21
CA GLN A 99 10.70 -7.27 -4.64
C GLN A 99 9.64 -6.37 -5.31
N ALA A 100 10.08 -5.51 -6.23
CA ALA A 100 9.17 -4.71 -7.02
C ALA A 100 8.39 -5.59 -8.03
N VAL A 101 7.07 -5.43 -8.05
CA VAL A 101 6.15 -6.17 -8.93
C VAL A 101 5.07 -5.26 -9.50
N LEU A 102 4.61 -5.55 -10.71
CA LEU A 102 3.32 -5.08 -11.22
C LEU A 102 2.25 -6.08 -10.80
N PHE A 103 1.30 -5.64 -9.97
CA PHE A 103 0.34 -6.52 -9.32
C PHE A 103 -1.11 -6.22 -9.74
N ALA A 104 -1.83 -7.26 -10.15
CA ALA A 104 -3.25 -7.20 -10.43
C ALA A 104 -4.01 -7.41 -9.10
N HIS A 105 -4.29 -6.31 -8.41
CA HIS A 105 -4.73 -6.31 -7.02
C HIS A 105 -6.08 -7.00 -6.78
N ARG A 106 -6.97 -7.05 -7.77
CA ARG A 106 -8.28 -7.70 -7.67
C ARG A 106 -8.25 -9.18 -8.04
N GLU A 107 -7.23 -9.58 -8.78
CA GLU A 107 -6.98 -10.94 -9.23
C GLU A 107 -6.04 -11.69 -8.28
N GLY A 108 -5.23 -10.94 -7.50
CA GLY A 108 -4.26 -11.52 -6.58
C GLY A 108 -3.05 -12.10 -7.30
N THR A 109 -2.75 -11.62 -8.51
CA THR A 109 -1.71 -12.19 -9.38
C THR A 109 -0.65 -11.17 -9.77
N VAL A 110 0.61 -11.61 -9.83
CA VAL A 110 1.70 -10.81 -10.38
C VAL A 110 1.63 -10.83 -11.90
N LEU A 111 1.56 -9.64 -12.50
CA LEU A 111 1.62 -9.45 -13.95
C LEU A 111 3.06 -9.33 -14.45
N GLU A 112 3.96 -8.83 -13.60
CA GLU A 112 5.39 -8.72 -13.90
C GLU A 112 6.22 -8.65 -12.62
N TYR A 113 7.36 -9.35 -12.64
CA TYR A 113 8.46 -9.11 -11.72
C TYR A 113 9.43 -8.12 -12.35
N PHE A 114 9.63 -6.98 -11.71
CA PHE A 114 10.62 -6.00 -12.18
C PHE A 114 12.05 -6.51 -11.90
N PRO A 115 13.07 -6.02 -12.64
CA PRO A 115 14.43 -6.59 -12.62
C PRO A 115 15.25 -6.24 -11.36
N GLY A 116 14.61 -5.84 -10.28
CA GLY A 116 15.26 -5.46 -9.02
C GLY A 116 14.28 -4.85 -8.03
N GLU A 117 14.85 -4.26 -6.98
CA GLU A 117 14.12 -3.53 -5.94
C GLU A 117 13.94 -2.06 -6.33
N TYR A 118 13.05 -1.36 -5.64
CA TYR A 118 12.85 0.08 -5.87
C TYR A 118 14.14 0.89 -5.57
N PRO A 119 14.39 2.00 -6.28
CA PRO A 119 15.43 2.95 -5.90
C PRO A 119 15.25 3.46 -4.46
N PRO A 120 16.35 3.81 -3.77
CA PRO A 120 16.30 4.43 -2.45
C PRO A 120 15.47 5.72 -2.48
N VAL A 121 14.37 5.77 -1.73
CA VAL A 121 13.49 6.95 -1.67
C VAL A 121 13.00 7.22 -0.26
N HIS A 122 12.89 8.49 0.09
CA HIS A 122 12.10 8.93 1.24
C HIS A 122 10.70 9.29 0.76
N VAL A 123 9.70 8.80 1.48
CA VAL A 123 8.29 9.10 1.23
C VAL A 123 7.76 9.92 2.39
N VAL A 124 7.21 11.10 2.07
CA VAL A 124 6.46 11.91 3.03
C VAL A 124 4.99 11.79 2.67
N GLY A 125 4.28 10.96 3.44
CA GLY A 125 2.85 10.70 3.27
C GLY A 125 2.03 11.60 4.19
N PHE A 126 0.86 12.01 3.73
CA PHE A 126 -0.06 12.84 4.50
C PHE A 126 -1.49 12.68 3.99
N VAL A 127 -2.44 13.02 4.84
CA VAL A 127 -3.86 12.79 4.63
C VAL A 127 -4.57 14.10 4.43
N SER A 128 -5.40 14.16 3.38
CA SER A 128 -6.36 15.23 3.18
C SER A 128 -7.58 15.01 4.06
N ARG A 129 -7.93 16.02 4.87
CA ARG A 129 -9.12 15.98 5.74
C ARG A 129 -10.42 16.08 4.95
N ASP A 130 -10.39 16.74 3.80
CA ASP A 130 -11.56 17.05 2.98
C ASP A 130 -11.87 15.94 1.96
N ASP A 131 -10.91 15.05 1.71
CA ASP A 131 -11.13 13.85 0.92
C ASP A 131 -11.61 12.71 1.85
N ALA A 132 -12.89 12.37 1.77
CA ALA A 132 -13.43 11.22 2.48
C ALA A 132 -12.80 9.91 1.96
N PRO A 133 -12.47 8.94 2.85
CA PRO A 133 -12.09 7.60 2.41
C PRO A 133 -13.20 7.00 1.55
N ILE A 134 -12.87 6.65 0.31
CA ILE A 134 -13.84 6.01 -0.59
C ILE A 134 -13.95 4.55 -0.19
N ASP A 135 -15.18 4.09 -0.03
CA ASP A 135 -15.46 2.68 0.15
C ASP A 135 -15.09 1.91 -1.13
N THR A 136 -13.93 1.24 -1.07
CA THR A 136 -13.40 0.34 -2.12
C THR A 136 -14.41 -0.66 -2.66
N LEU A 137 -15.41 -1.05 -1.87
CA LEU A 137 -16.42 -2.02 -2.27
C LEU A 137 -17.53 -1.42 -3.14
N THR A 138 -17.73 -0.10 -3.10
CA THR A 138 -18.78 0.60 -3.86
C THR A 138 -18.25 1.39 -5.06
N PHE A 139 -16.92 1.60 -5.15
CA PHE A 139 -16.32 2.34 -6.26
C PHE A 139 -16.14 1.46 -7.50
N ALA A 140 -16.82 1.82 -8.59
CA ALA A 140 -16.68 1.16 -9.87
C ALA A 140 -15.21 1.23 -10.34
N PRO A 141 -14.65 0.14 -10.89
CA PRO A 141 -13.30 0.20 -11.46
C PRO A 141 -13.21 1.31 -12.52
N ALA A 142 -12.10 2.05 -12.49
CA ALA A 142 -11.80 3.07 -13.49
C ALA A 142 -11.85 2.46 -14.90
N ARG A 143 -12.55 3.13 -15.81
CA ARG A 143 -12.61 2.74 -17.22
C ARG A 143 -11.67 3.65 -18.00
N TYR A 144 -10.45 3.17 -18.19
CA TYR A 144 -9.43 3.89 -18.94
C TYR A 144 -9.74 3.88 -20.43
N ASP A 145 -9.53 5.01 -21.09
CA ASP A 145 -9.61 5.08 -22.55
C ASP A 145 -8.35 4.51 -23.23
N GLY A 146 -8.36 4.42 -24.56
CA GLY A 146 -7.23 3.88 -25.33
C GLY A 146 -5.93 4.67 -25.12
N SER A 147 -6.01 6.00 -24.97
CA SER A 147 -4.83 6.86 -24.77
C SER A 147 -4.22 6.65 -23.39
N GLU A 148 -5.05 6.45 -22.37
CA GLU A 148 -4.62 6.15 -21.01
C GLU A 148 -4.00 4.76 -20.93
N ILE A 149 -4.56 3.78 -21.64
CA ILE A 149 -3.99 2.43 -21.75
C ILE A 149 -2.59 2.47 -22.40
N GLU A 150 -2.42 3.19 -23.51
CA GLU A 150 -1.08 3.35 -24.11
C GLU A 150 -0.12 4.07 -23.17
N SER A 151 -0.60 5.08 -22.45
CA SER A 151 0.19 5.79 -21.44
C SER A 151 0.70 4.81 -20.36
N PHE A 152 -0.16 3.93 -19.83
CA PHE A 152 0.26 2.92 -18.86
C PHE A 152 1.28 1.92 -19.42
N ARG A 153 1.21 1.56 -20.71
CA ARG A 153 2.24 0.71 -21.34
C ARG A 153 3.60 1.39 -21.36
N VAL A 154 3.64 2.68 -21.70
CA VAL A 154 4.88 3.48 -21.65
C VAL A 154 5.38 3.60 -20.21
N LEU A 155 4.51 3.94 -19.26
CA LEU A 155 4.86 4.05 -17.84
C LEU A 155 5.41 2.75 -17.27
N ARG A 156 4.85 1.59 -17.65
CA ARG A 156 5.38 0.28 -17.27
C ARG A 156 6.82 0.07 -17.78
N GLY A 157 7.12 0.49 -19.00
CA GLY A 157 8.48 0.45 -19.56
C GLY A 157 9.45 1.36 -18.82
N LEU A 158 9.02 2.58 -18.49
CA LEU A 158 9.81 3.55 -17.73
C LEU A 158 10.04 3.09 -16.29
N ALA A 159 9.04 2.51 -15.63
CA ALA A 159 9.16 1.95 -14.28
C ALA A 159 10.24 0.86 -14.25
N ARG A 160 10.20 -0.07 -15.22
CA ARG A 160 11.22 -1.11 -15.37
C ARG A 160 12.62 -0.51 -15.55
N HIS A 161 12.74 0.55 -16.36
CA HIS A 161 14.01 1.23 -16.57
C HIS A 161 14.50 1.90 -15.28
N ALA A 162 13.63 2.63 -14.58
CA ALA A 162 13.93 3.32 -13.33
C ALA A 162 14.43 2.35 -12.26
N ILE A 163 13.73 1.22 -12.08
CA ILE A 163 14.12 0.15 -11.15
C ILE A 163 15.49 -0.43 -11.53
N ARG A 164 15.68 -0.82 -12.79
CA ARG A 164 16.96 -1.37 -13.26
C ARG A 164 18.13 -0.41 -13.10
N LYS A 165 17.89 0.89 -13.22
CA LYS A 165 18.92 1.95 -13.12
C LYS A 165 18.99 2.58 -11.73
N GLN A 166 18.15 2.16 -10.79
CA GLN A 166 18.05 2.75 -9.45
C GLN A 166 17.87 4.29 -9.52
N ASP A 167 17.01 4.73 -10.44
CA ASP A 167 16.71 6.13 -10.75
C ASP A 167 15.39 6.56 -10.06
N ALA A 168 15.52 7.23 -8.92
CA ALA A 168 14.40 7.72 -8.13
C ALA A 168 13.60 8.81 -8.84
N ARG A 169 14.26 9.67 -9.64
CA ARG A 169 13.58 10.75 -10.38
C ARG A 169 12.72 10.20 -11.50
N LEU A 170 13.20 9.22 -12.26
CA LEU A 170 12.39 8.57 -13.28
C LEU A 170 11.22 7.80 -12.66
N LEU A 171 11.43 7.12 -11.52
CA LEU A 171 10.33 6.48 -10.81
C LEU A 171 9.30 7.50 -10.31
N GLY A 172 9.76 8.62 -9.73
CA GLY A 172 8.90 9.71 -9.30
C GLY A 172 8.10 10.32 -10.46
N HIS A 173 8.71 10.47 -11.63
CA HIS A 173 8.02 10.88 -12.85
C HIS A 173 6.90 9.90 -13.23
N VAL A 174 7.19 8.58 -13.21
CA VAL A 174 6.17 7.55 -13.48
C VAL A 174 5.01 7.63 -12.50
N ALA A 175 5.30 7.73 -11.20
CA ALA A 175 4.29 7.86 -10.15
C ALA A 175 3.44 9.12 -10.35
N THR A 176 4.07 10.24 -10.73
CA THR A 176 3.40 11.52 -10.98
C THR A 176 2.46 11.47 -12.16
N VAL A 177 2.87 10.88 -13.30
CA VAL A 177 2.00 10.73 -14.46
C VAL A 177 0.82 9.81 -14.13
N SER A 178 1.08 8.70 -13.42
CA SER A 178 0.03 7.80 -12.92
C SER A 178 -0.97 8.54 -12.02
N ALA A 179 -0.49 9.37 -11.09
CA ALA A 179 -1.32 10.18 -10.21
C ALA A 179 -2.21 11.16 -11.00
N ARG A 180 -1.69 11.80 -12.06
CA ARG A 180 -2.47 12.71 -12.92
C ARG A 180 -3.55 11.99 -13.72
N ILE A 181 -3.29 10.77 -14.18
CA ILE A 181 -4.32 9.93 -14.81
C ILE A 181 -5.39 9.58 -13.76
N ASN A 182 -4.96 9.11 -12.57
CA ASN A 182 -5.89 8.74 -11.51
C ASN A 182 -6.77 9.92 -11.05
N GLN A 183 -6.26 11.15 -11.05
CA GLN A 183 -7.01 12.36 -10.71
C GLN A 183 -8.25 12.58 -11.60
N ARG A 184 -8.25 12.07 -12.85
CA ARG A 184 -9.42 12.15 -13.76
C ARG A 184 -10.55 11.20 -13.36
N HIS A 185 -10.18 10.07 -12.75
CA HIS A 185 -11.11 9.00 -12.35
C HIS A 185 -11.52 9.14 -10.89
N LEU A 186 -10.62 9.66 -10.06
CA LEU A 186 -10.82 9.84 -8.64
C LEU A 186 -10.20 11.16 -8.16
N PRO A 187 -10.89 12.30 -8.41
CA PRO A 187 -10.40 13.60 -8.05
C PRO A 187 -10.18 13.74 -6.55
N LYS A 188 -8.99 14.18 -6.16
CA LYS A 188 -8.68 14.64 -4.81
C LYS A 188 -8.70 16.16 -4.76
N GLN A 189 -9.30 16.74 -3.73
CA GLN A 189 -9.48 18.19 -3.63
C GLN A 189 -8.13 18.92 -3.56
N HIS A 190 -7.20 18.40 -2.75
CA HIS A 190 -5.89 19.02 -2.53
C HIS A 190 -4.79 18.50 -3.47
N PHE A 191 -5.16 18.06 -4.67
CA PHE A 191 -4.20 17.56 -5.64
C PHE A 191 -3.21 18.65 -6.06
N ASP A 192 -3.65 19.89 -6.27
CA ASP A 192 -2.75 20.99 -6.66
C ASP A 192 -1.82 21.43 -5.51
N ASP A 193 -2.27 21.36 -4.26
CA ASP A 193 -1.42 21.56 -3.07
C ASP A 193 -0.26 20.54 -3.04
N LEU A 194 -0.56 19.26 -3.33
CA LEU A 194 0.45 18.21 -3.41
C LEU A 194 1.54 18.53 -4.44
N PHE A 195 1.17 19.05 -5.62
CA PHE A 195 2.17 19.48 -6.63
C PHE A 195 2.97 20.69 -6.19
N ARG A 196 2.34 21.67 -5.53
CA ARG A 196 3.05 22.83 -4.98
C ARG A 196 4.09 22.42 -3.95
N ILE A 197 3.73 21.52 -3.02
CA ILE A 197 4.67 20.98 -2.03
C ILE A 197 5.80 20.24 -2.73
N SER A 198 5.48 19.33 -3.67
CA SER A 198 6.47 18.57 -4.43
C SER A 198 7.47 19.49 -5.14
N HIS A 199 7.01 20.58 -5.76
CA HIS A 199 7.87 21.52 -6.46
C HIS A 199 8.75 22.33 -5.50
N ALA A 200 8.16 22.84 -4.40
CA ALA A 200 8.86 23.65 -3.41
C ALA A 200 10.05 22.92 -2.78
N VAL A 201 9.95 21.60 -2.60
CA VAL A 201 11.02 20.77 -2.03
C VAL A 201 11.85 20.04 -3.12
N GLY A 202 11.63 20.34 -4.39
CA GLY A 202 12.33 19.74 -5.53
C GLY A 202 12.17 18.22 -5.66
N ALA A 203 11.08 17.65 -5.16
CA ALA A 203 10.85 16.21 -5.05
C ALA A 203 10.94 15.50 -6.42
N CYS A 204 11.21 14.19 -6.41
CA CYS A 204 11.22 13.34 -7.61
C CYS A 204 9.83 13.24 -8.26
N GLY A 205 8.78 13.36 -7.45
CA GLY A 205 7.41 13.23 -7.89
C GLY A 205 6.47 13.01 -6.73
N VAL A 206 5.24 12.61 -7.06
CA VAL A 206 4.15 12.42 -6.10
C VAL A 206 3.52 11.04 -6.23
N GLN A 207 2.93 10.57 -5.14
CA GLN A 207 2.09 9.38 -5.10
C GLN A 207 0.71 9.75 -4.54
N VAL A 208 -0.31 9.03 -5.00
CA VAL A 208 -1.66 9.13 -4.46
C VAL A 208 -2.25 7.73 -4.27
N ALA A 209 -2.96 7.52 -3.16
CA ALA A 209 -3.65 6.27 -2.93
C ALA A 209 -4.74 6.02 -4.00
N HIS A 210 -4.79 4.78 -4.49
CA HIS A 210 -5.79 4.33 -5.46
C HIS A 210 -7.21 4.41 -4.90
N SER A 211 -7.38 4.06 -3.63
CA SER A 211 -8.64 4.11 -2.90
C SER A 211 -8.40 4.60 -1.48
N GLY A 212 -8.57 5.89 -1.28
CA GLY A 212 -8.26 6.56 -0.01
C GLY A 212 -7.85 8.02 -0.23
N ASN A 213 -7.51 8.68 0.88
CA ASN A 213 -7.18 10.10 0.96
C ASN A 213 -5.70 10.38 1.26
N LEU A 214 -4.88 9.34 1.24
CA LEU A 214 -3.43 9.46 1.36
C LEU A 214 -2.84 10.00 0.07
N MET A 215 -1.95 10.97 0.23
CA MET A 215 -1.08 11.51 -0.78
C MET A 215 0.34 11.54 -0.24
N GLY A 216 1.33 11.71 -1.11
CA GLY A 216 2.68 11.91 -0.64
C GLY A 216 3.64 12.36 -1.70
N VAL A 217 4.77 12.89 -1.24
CA VAL A 217 5.89 13.28 -2.09
C VAL A 217 7.03 12.28 -1.96
N LEU A 218 7.74 12.07 -3.08
CA LEU A 218 8.85 11.14 -3.21
C LEU A 218 10.14 11.94 -3.33
N ILE A 219 11.11 11.67 -2.46
CA ILE A 219 12.41 12.37 -2.44
C ILE A 219 13.51 11.33 -2.67
N ASP A 220 14.44 11.65 -3.56
CA ASP A 220 15.61 10.80 -3.81
C ASP A 220 16.47 10.75 -2.54
N ALA A 221 16.60 9.55 -1.95
CA ALA A 221 17.34 9.39 -0.70
C ALA A 221 18.86 9.47 -0.90
N LYS A 222 19.35 9.48 -2.15
CA LYS A 222 20.79 9.64 -2.45
C LYS A 222 21.24 11.09 -2.45
N GLU A 223 20.31 12.04 -2.45
CA GLU A 223 20.66 13.47 -2.41
C GLU A 223 21.14 13.87 -1.01
N PRO A 224 22.21 14.66 -0.85
CA PRO A 224 22.79 14.99 0.46
C PRO A 224 21.82 15.70 1.42
N ASP A 225 20.85 16.43 0.89
CA ASP A 225 19.87 17.21 1.64
C ASP A 225 18.49 16.53 1.73
N ALA A 226 18.37 15.25 1.33
CA ALA A 226 17.11 14.54 1.22
C ALA A 226 16.29 14.53 2.53
N VAL A 227 16.96 14.36 3.68
CA VAL A 227 16.30 14.37 5.01
C VAL A 227 15.75 15.75 5.35
N VAL A 228 16.52 16.82 5.05
CA VAL A 228 16.09 18.21 5.28
C VAL A 228 14.87 18.52 4.41
N ARG A 229 14.89 18.10 3.15
CA ARG A 229 13.78 18.27 2.20
C ARG A 229 12.54 17.47 2.59
N ALA A 230 12.72 16.27 3.16
CA ALA A 230 11.60 15.50 3.72
C ALA A 230 10.97 16.21 4.92
N GLY A 231 11.79 16.84 5.78
CA GLY A 231 11.32 17.71 6.84
C GLY A 231 10.55 18.93 6.33
N ALA A 232 11.10 19.62 5.31
CA ALA A 232 10.45 20.76 4.67
C ALA A 232 9.11 20.38 4.02
N ALA A 233 9.03 19.21 3.39
CA ALA A 233 7.79 18.69 2.80
C ALA A 233 6.73 18.42 3.87
N ALA A 234 7.13 17.83 5.01
CA ALA A 234 6.24 17.60 6.13
C ALA A 234 5.71 18.92 6.69
N THR A 235 6.56 19.93 6.87
CA THR A 235 6.12 21.27 7.33
C THR A 235 5.17 21.92 6.32
N ALA A 236 5.53 21.97 5.04
CA ALA A 236 4.68 22.55 4.00
C ALA A 236 3.31 21.85 3.90
N ALA A 237 3.27 20.52 4.11
CA ALA A 237 2.01 19.78 4.17
C ALA A 237 1.16 20.19 5.38
N ARG A 238 1.74 20.39 6.57
CA ARG A 238 0.99 20.92 7.74
C ARG A 238 0.43 22.31 7.46
N ASP A 239 1.23 23.17 6.85
CA ASP A 239 0.84 24.54 6.53
C ASP A 239 -0.31 24.59 5.51
N CYS A 240 -0.40 23.58 4.64
CA CYS A 240 -1.53 23.38 3.73
C CYS A 240 -2.74 22.67 4.37
N GLY A 241 -2.71 22.39 5.68
CA GLY A 241 -3.82 21.77 6.42
C GLY A 241 -3.88 20.23 6.35
N PHE A 242 -2.91 19.57 5.72
CA PHE A 242 -2.82 18.10 5.71
C PHE A 242 -2.47 17.56 7.10
N THR A 243 -2.93 16.34 7.40
CA THR A 243 -2.72 15.69 8.69
C THR A 243 -2.14 14.30 8.57
N ASP A 244 -1.93 13.65 9.72
CA ASP A 244 -1.42 12.27 9.79
C ASP A 244 -0.12 12.10 9.00
N ILE A 245 0.77 13.08 9.14
CA ILE A 245 2.00 13.15 8.38
C ILE A 245 2.95 12.04 8.84
N VAL A 246 3.27 11.15 7.91
CA VAL A 246 4.22 10.07 8.10
C VAL A 246 5.42 10.26 7.19
N ARG A 247 6.56 9.80 7.68
CA ARG A 247 7.80 9.73 6.90
C ARG A 247 8.31 8.30 7.00
N PHE A 248 8.67 7.72 5.87
CA PHE A 248 9.31 6.41 5.83
C PHE A 248 10.33 6.36 4.69
N SER A 249 11.26 5.42 4.80
CA SER A 249 12.32 5.23 3.83
C SER A 249 12.16 3.85 3.18
N LEU A 250 12.37 3.79 1.87
CA LEU A 250 12.35 2.56 1.09
C LEU A 250 13.77 2.32 0.56
N ASN A 251 14.33 1.15 0.86
CA ASN A 251 15.65 0.72 0.39
C ASN A 251 16.77 1.74 0.69
N VAL A 252 16.74 2.33 1.89
CA VAL A 252 17.75 3.29 2.37
C VAL A 252 18.50 2.66 3.55
N ASP A 253 19.78 2.40 3.35
CA ASP A 253 20.66 1.93 4.43
C ASP A 253 20.83 3.02 5.49
N GLY A 254 20.73 2.64 6.77
CA GLY A 254 20.87 3.58 7.89
C GLY A 254 19.80 4.67 7.91
N ALA A 255 18.59 4.35 7.42
CA ALA A 255 17.47 5.30 7.36
C ALA A 255 17.28 6.08 8.68
N PRO A 256 17.00 7.39 8.61
CA PRO A 256 16.82 8.19 9.82
C PRO A 256 15.59 7.72 10.60
N LEU A 257 15.68 7.82 11.92
CA LEU A 257 14.50 7.69 12.77
C LEU A 257 13.65 8.94 12.59
N TRP A 258 12.52 8.76 11.89
CA TRP A 258 11.55 9.83 11.73
C TRP A 258 10.82 10.05 13.05
N GLY A 259 11.16 11.15 13.74
CA GLY A 259 10.41 11.65 14.90
C GLY A 259 9.11 12.33 14.53
#